data_AF-A0A9X5X675-F1
#
_entry.id   AF-A0A9X5X675-F1
#
_cell.length_a   1.000
_cell.length_b   1.000
_cell.length_c   1.000
_cell.angle_alpha   90.00
_cell.angle_beta   90.00
_cell.angle_gamma   90.00
#
_symmetry.space_group_name_H-M   'P 1'
#
loop_
_entity.id
_entity.type
_entity.pdbx_description
1 polymer ?
#
loop_
_entity_poly.entity_id
_entity_poly.type
_entity_poly.pdbx_seq_one_letter_code
_entity_poly.pdbx_strand_id
1 'polypeptide(L)' 'MTTTERLIASAEAHGAHNYHPLPVVVATADGAWMTDVEGRRFLDLLAGYSALNFGHGNRR' A
#
# COMPACT_ATOMS: atom_id res chain seq x y z
N MET A 1 -0.04 -16.04 11.62
CA MET A 1 -0.23 -14.58 11.51
C MET A 1 0.70 -14.06 10.43
N THR A 2 0.14 -13.49 9.37
CA THR A 2 0.90 -12.94 8.23
C THR A 2 1.67 -11.68 8.65
N THR A 3 2.64 -11.25 7.86
CA THR A 3 3.33 -9.97 8.08
C THR A 3 2.35 -8.81 7.90
N THR A 4 1.45 -8.91 6.92
CA THR A 4 0.32 -7.99 6.72
C THR A 4 -0.48 -7.79 8.00
N GLU A 5 -0.95 -8.87 8.62
CA GLU A 5 -1.74 -8.82 9.87
C GLU A 5 -0.98 -8.16 11.02
N ARG A 6 0.33 -8.44 11.17
CA ARG A 6 1.14 -7.83 12.23
C ARG A 6 1.30 -6.33 12.06
N LEU A 7 1.52 -5.87 10.83
CA LEU A 7 1.69 -4.45 10.54
C LEU A 7 0.38 -3.68 10.69
N ILE A 8 -0.75 -4.26 10.28
CA ILE A 8 -2.07 -3.68 10.53
C ILE A 8 -2.32 -3.57 12.04
N ALA A 9 -2.12 -4.65 12.80
CA ALA A 9 -2.30 -4.61 14.25
C ALA A 9 -1.40 -3.56 14.94
N SER A 10 -0.16 -3.40 14.45
CA SER A 10 0.74 -2.35 14.93
C SER A 10 0.21 -0.95 14.61
N ALA A 11 -0.35 -0.72 13.42
CA ALA A 11 -0.93 0.58 13.06
C ALA A 11 -2.18 0.89 13.90
N GLU A 12 -3.07 -0.09 14.08
CA GLU A 12 -4.28 0.05 14.91
C GLU A 12 -3.96 0.36 16.38
N ALA A 13 -2.89 -0.20 16.92
CA ALA A 13 -2.50 0.00 18.31
C ALA A 13 -1.87 1.39 18.59
N HIS A 14 -1.31 2.05 17.56
CA HIS A 14 -0.52 3.27 17.74
C HIS A 14 -1.02 4.47 16.92
N GLY A 15 -1.98 4.28 16.01
CA GLY A 15 -2.57 5.32 15.16
C GLY A 15 -4.01 5.65 15.53
N ALA A 16 -4.46 6.85 15.14
CA ALA A 16 -5.87 7.21 15.27
C ALA A 16 -6.74 6.47 14.24
N HIS A 17 -7.95 6.06 14.63
CA HIS A 17 -8.87 5.27 13.80
C HIS A 17 -9.76 6.16 12.92
N ASN A 18 -9.15 6.98 12.06
CA ASN A 18 -9.86 7.91 11.17
C ASN A 18 -9.91 7.45 9.69
N TYR A 19 -9.30 6.30 9.37
CA TYR A 19 -9.38 5.66 8.06
C TYR A 19 -9.80 4.20 8.22
N HIS A 20 -10.39 3.64 7.17
CA HIS A 20 -10.69 2.21 7.04
C HIS A 20 -10.08 1.68 5.72
N PRO A 21 -8.74 1.53 5.66
CA PRO A 21 -8.05 1.14 4.44
C PRO A 21 -8.34 -0.33 4.09
N LEU A 22 -8.11 -0.68 2.82
CA LEU A 22 -8.08 -2.09 2.41
C LEU A 22 -6.97 -2.84 3.18
N PRO A 23 -7.16 -4.13 3.52
CA PRO A 23 -6.21 -4.91 4.30
C PRO A 23 -4.99 -5.36 3.47
N VAL A 24 -4.26 -4.40 2.92
CA VAL A 24 -3.06 -4.57 2.11
C VAL A 24 -1.99 -3.62 2.62
N VAL A 25 -0.79 -4.15 2.87
CA VAL A 25 0.37 -3.34 3.28
C VAL A 25 1.39 -3.36 2.15
N VAL A 26 1.49 -2.26 1.41
CA VAL A 26 2.40 -2.11 0.27
C VAL A 26 3.84 -1.95 0.77
N ALA A 27 4.77 -2.72 0.20
CA ALA A 27 6.20 -2.63 0.50
C ALA A 27 6.96 -1.82 -0.54
N THR A 28 6.67 -2.03 -1.83
CA THR A 28 7.31 -1.32 -2.94
C THR A 28 6.32 -1.08 -4.08
N ALA A 29 6.56 -0.06 -4.89
CA ALA A 29 5.77 0.24 -6.08
C ALA A 29 6.63 0.88 -7.18
N ASP A 30 6.34 0.55 -8.44
CA ASP A 30 7.01 1.10 -9.63
C ASP A 30 6.02 1.13 -10.80
N GLY A 31 5.90 2.30 -11.45
CA GLY A 31 4.90 2.52 -12.48
C GLY A 31 3.48 2.28 -11.95
N ALA A 32 2.73 1.37 -12.55
CA ALA A 32 1.38 1.00 -12.11
C ALA A 32 1.34 -0.24 -11.18
N TRP A 33 2.49 -0.84 -10.85
CA TRP A 33 2.55 -2.07 -10.09
C TRP A 33 2.95 -1.83 -8.64
N MET A 34 2.26 -2.49 -7.71
CA MET A 34 2.59 -2.52 -6.29
C MET A 34 2.92 -3.95 -5.86
N THR A 35 3.86 -4.10 -4.93
CA THR A 35 4.19 -5.36 -4.28
C THR A 35 3.95 -5.22 -2.78
N ASP A 36 3.14 -6.09 -2.19
CA ASP A 36 2.89 -6.08 -0.75
C ASP A 36 4.02 -6.75 0.06
N VAL A 37 3.92 -6.67 1.38
CA VAL A 37 4.89 -7.28 2.32
C VAL A 37 4.93 -8.82 2.28
N GLU A 38 3.98 -9.47 1.59
CA GLU A 38 3.96 -10.92 1.36
C GLU A 38 4.51 -11.28 -0.03
N GLY A 39 4.95 -10.29 -0.83
CA GLY A 39 5.45 -10.49 -2.19
C GLY A 39 4.38 -10.61 -3.27
N ARG A 40 3.10 -10.38 -2.95
CA ARG A 40 2.01 -10.40 -3.94
C ARG A 40 2.02 -9.11 -4.75
N ARG A 41 1.83 -9.24 -6.07
CA ARG A 41 1.79 -8.11 -7.00
C ARG A 41 0.36 -7.72 -7.34
N PHE A 42 0.10 -6.41 -7.35
CA PHE A 42 -1.19 -5.80 -7.64
C PHE A 42 -1.03 -4.69 -8.67
N LEU A 43 -2.06 -4.49 -9.50
CA LEU A 43 -2.19 -3.30 -10.34
C LEU A 43 -2.84 -2.19 -9.49
N ASP A 44 -2.22 -1.01 -9.43
CA ASP A 44 -2.80 0.16 -8.78
C ASP A 44 -3.85 0.81 -9.69
N LEU A 45 -5.12 0.64 -9.33
CA LEU A 45 -6.26 1.25 -10.00
C LEU A 45 -6.83 2.47 -9.27
N LEU A 46 -6.19 2.91 -8.19
CA LEU A 46 -6.54 4.14 -7.46
C LEU A 46 -5.61 5.30 -7.84
N ALA A 47 -4.34 5.01 -8.14
CA ALA A 47 -3.30 5.97 -8.49
C ALA A 47 -3.18 7.12 -7.46
N GLY A 48 -3.33 6.79 -6.18
CA GLY A 48 -3.27 7.79 -5.09
C GLY A 48 -4.26 8.94 -5.27
N TYR A 49 -5.52 8.63 -5.62
CA TYR A 49 -6.52 9.65 -6.01
C TYR A 49 -6.03 10.54 -7.15
N SER A 50 -5.49 9.92 -8.21
CA SER A 50 -4.88 10.57 -9.39
C SER A 50 -3.57 11.33 -9.14
N ALA A 51 -3.03 11.37 -7.92
CA ALA A 51 -1.73 11.99 -7.66
C ALA A 51 -0.57 11.28 -8.37
N LEU A 52 -0.74 9.99 -8.69
CA LEU A 52 0.29 9.12 -9.25
C LEU A 52 0.03 8.77 -10.72
N ASN A 53 -0.55 9.70 -11.49
CA ASN A 53 -0.87 9.49 -12.91
C ASN A 53 0.34 9.12 -13.78
N PHE A 54 1.55 9.57 -13.39
CA PHE A 54 2.79 9.22 -14.10
C PHE A 54 3.47 7.96 -13.56
N GLY A 55 2.80 7.24 -12.64
CA GLY A 55 3.30 6.05 -11.97
C GLY A 55 4.08 6.33 -10.69
N HIS A 56 4.10 5.32 -9.81
CA HIS A 56 4.97 5.28 -8.63
C HIS A 56 6.44 5.35 -9.04
N GLY A 57 7.26 6.09 -8.29
CA GLY A 57 8.70 6.12 -8.48
C GLY A 57 9.19 6.79 -9.78
N ASN A 58 8.37 7.63 -10.42
CA ASN A 58 8.77 8.34 -11.64
C ASN A 58 10.07 9.14 -11.42
N ARG A 59 11.07 8.95 -12.30
CA ARG A 59 12.43 9.52 -12.18
C ARG A 59 12.63 10.82 -12.96
N ARG A 60 11.64 11.27 -13.73
CA ARG A 60 11.75 12.42 -14.62
C ARG A 60 11.19 13.69 -13.99
#